data_AF-A0A948BJ77-F1
#
_entry.id   AF-A0A948BJ77-F1
#
_cell.length_a   1.000
_cell.length_b   1.000
_cell.length_c   1.000
_cell.angle_alpha   90.00
_cell.angle_beta   90.00
_cell.angle_gamma   90.00
#
_symmetry.space_group_name_H-M   'P 1'
#
loop_
_entity.id
_entity.type
_entity.pdbx_description
1 polymer ?
#
loop_
_entity_poly.entity_id
_entity_poly.type
_entity_poly.pdbx_seq_one_letter_code
_entity_poly.pdbx_strand_id
1 'polypeptide(L)'
;MKKIIILFLLIIIGQFAATTKADECLDGDCDNGIGTGFTEEGKIYNGQWQDGLPHGFGKLTISKDKYIEGRWEKGILIEEKKK
;
A
#
# COMPACT_ATOMS: atom_id res chain seq x y z
N MET A 1 27.87 38.18 -4.04
CA MET A 1 28.28 36.76 -3.98
C MET A 1 27.92 36.05 -2.66
N LYS A 2 27.94 36.71 -1.49
CA LYS A 2 27.54 36.06 -0.20
C LYS A 2 26.02 35.90 0.02
N LYS A 3 25.19 36.78 -0.57
CA LYS A 3 23.71 36.72 -0.45
C LYS A 3 23.08 35.58 -1.27
N ILE A 4 23.74 35.17 -2.36
CA ILE A 4 23.30 34.06 -3.22
C ILE A 4 23.51 32.71 -2.50
N ILE A 5 24.60 32.57 -1.73
CA ILE A 5 24.90 31.36 -0.94
C ILE A 5 23.86 31.15 0.19
N ILE A 6 23.37 32.23 0.81
CA ILE A 6 22.32 32.17 1.84
C ILE A 6 20.97 31.76 1.23
N LEU A 7 20.67 32.22 0.01
CA LEU A 7 19.48 31.82 -0.74
C LEU A 7 19.52 30.33 -1.14
N PHE A 8 20.69 29.78 -1.47
CA PHE A 8 20.85 28.35 -1.76
C PHE A 8 20.82 27.46 -0.50
N LEU A 9 21.28 27.95 0.66
CA LEU A 9 21.21 27.22 1.94
C LEU A 9 19.78 27.06 2.49
N LEU A 10 18.87 27.98 2.16
CA LEU A 10 17.46 27.90 2.56
C LEU A 10 16.65 26.91 1.72
N ILE A 11 17.09 26.58 0.50
CA ILE A 11 16.39 25.68 -0.42
C ILE A 11 16.61 24.20 -0.02
N ILE A 12 17.75 23.86 0.61
CA ILE A 12 18.09 22.50 1.05
C ILE A 12 17.24 22.01 2.23
N ILE A 13 16.68 22.90 3.05
CA ILE A 13 15.92 22.54 4.26
C ILE A 13 14.50 22.04 3.90
N GLY A 14 14.01 22.37 2.69
CA GLY A 14 12.64 22.04 2.27
C GLY A 14 12.44 20.68 1.61
N GLN A 15 13.51 19.92 1.32
CA GLN A 15 13.39 18.65 0.59
C GLN A 15 13.28 17.41 1.49
N PHE A 16 13.36 17.57 2.82
CA PHE A 16 13.15 16.49 3.78
C PHE A 16 11.67 16.31 4.15
N ALA A 17 10.75 16.48 3.20
CA ALA A 17 9.45 15.85 3.34
C ALA A 17 9.60 14.39 2.90
N ALA A 18 10.07 13.53 3.82
CA ALA A 18 9.93 12.09 3.62
C ALA A 18 8.43 11.77 3.56
N THR A 19 7.88 11.71 2.35
CA THR A 19 6.52 11.25 2.13
C THR A 19 6.51 9.75 2.40
N THR A 20 6.14 9.34 3.61
CA THR A 20 5.90 7.93 3.88
C THR A 20 4.56 7.57 3.26
N LYS A 21 4.55 7.23 1.97
CA LYS A 21 3.34 6.69 1.35
C LYS A 21 3.28 5.21 1.71
N ALA A 22 2.51 4.88 2.73
CA ALA A 22 2.32 3.52 3.23
C ALA A 22 1.28 2.73 2.41
N ASP A 23 1.32 2.86 1.08
CA ASP A 23 0.48 2.11 0.12
C ASP A 23 1.40 1.57 -0.99
N GLU A 24 2.39 0.76 -0.61
CA GLU A 24 3.33 0.21 -1.58
C GLU A 24 2.73 -1.06 -2.22
N CYS A 25 2.42 -0.98 -3.52
CA CYS A 25 2.21 -2.16 -4.33
C CYS A 25 3.56 -2.87 -4.50
N LEU A 26 3.65 -4.10 -4.02
CA LEU A 26 4.88 -4.89 -3.99
C LEU A 26 5.11 -5.64 -5.30
N ASP A 27 4.03 -6.13 -5.93
CA ASP A 27 4.09 -6.89 -7.18
C ASP A 27 2.73 -6.84 -7.91
N GLY A 28 2.75 -6.92 -9.24
CA GLY A 28 1.55 -6.93 -10.08
C GLY A 28 0.82 -5.59 -10.19
N ASP A 29 -0.51 -5.65 -10.32
CA ASP A 29 -1.40 -4.50 -10.47
C ASP A 29 -2.32 -4.39 -9.25
N CYS A 30 -1.98 -3.47 -8.34
CA CYS A 30 -2.75 -3.19 -7.13
C CYS A 30 -3.82 -2.11 -7.34
N ASP A 31 -3.94 -1.52 -8.53
CA ASP A 31 -4.99 -0.53 -8.80
C ASP A 31 -6.25 -1.22 -9.32
N ASN A 32 -6.13 -2.06 -10.36
CA ASN A 32 -7.28 -2.68 -11.03
C ASN A 32 -6.96 -4.06 -11.62
N GLY A 33 -6.14 -4.86 -10.93
CA GLY A 33 -5.72 -6.16 -11.44
C GLY A 33 -5.40 -7.18 -10.36
N ILE A 34 -4.45 -8.07 -10.66
CA ILE A 34 -3.92 -9.04 -9.70
C ILE A 34 -2.62 -8.50 -9.17
N GLY A 35 -2.51 -8.36 -7.84
CA GLY A 35 -1.34 -7.78 -7.22
C GLY A 35 -1.12 -8.23 -5.78
N THR A 36 0.08 -7.93 -5.29
CA THR A 36 0.48 -8.03 -3.89
C THR A 36 0.81 -6.64 -3.41
N GLY A 37 0.16 -6.17 -2.35
CA GLY A 37 0.36 -4.80 -1.86
C GLY A 37 -0.09 -4.64 -0.42
N PHE A 38 0.27 -3.50 0.17
CA PHE A 38 -0.26 -3.14 1.49
C PHE A 38 -1.70 -2.62 1.36
N THR A 39 -2.57 -3.09 2.26
CA THR A 39 -3.87 -2.46 2.50
C THR A 39 -3.69 -1.16 3.27
N GLU A 40 -4.75 -0.35 3.35
CA GLU A 40 -4.76 0.90 4.15
C GLU A 40 -4.40 0.66 5.64
N GLU A 41 -4.60 -0.56 6.16
CA GLU A 41 -4.23 -0.96 7.52
C GLU A 41 -2.77 -1.46 7.64
N GLY A 42 -1.97 -1.36 6.58
CA GLY A 42 -0.59 -1.84 6.51
C GLY A 42 -0.45 -3.35 6.53
N LYS A 43 -1.51 -4.10 6.16
CA LYS A 43 -1.47 -5.56 6.03
C LYS A 43 -1.17 -5.95 4.58
N ILE A 44 -0.50 -7.08 4.37
CA ILE A 44 -0.20 -7.51 3.00
C ILE A 44 -1.39 -8.28 2.44
N TYR A 45 -1.93 -7.81 1.34
CA TYR A 45 -2.96 -8.50 0.57
C TYR A 45 -2.38 -9.01 -0.75
N ASN A 46 -2.66 -10.27 -1.09
CA ASN A 46 -2.34 -10.88 -2.37
C ASN A 46 -3.63 -11.39 -3.01
N GLY A 47 -4.01 -10.82 -4.16
CA GLY A 47 -5.27 -11.16 -4.81
C GLY A 47 -5.71 -10.13 -5.84
N GLN A 48 -7.02 -10.06 -6.06
CA GLN A 48 -7.65 -9.08 -6.95
C GLN A 48 -7.73 -7.70 -6.29
N TRP A 49 -7.49 -6.65 -7.05
CA TRP A 49 -7.58 -5.26 -6.63
C TRP A 49 -8.55 -4.50 -7.53
N GLN A 50 -9.22 -3.52 -6.94
CA GLN A 50 -10.06 -2.58 -7.66
C GLN A 50 -10.03 -1.22 -6.96
N ASP A 51 -9.77 -0.17 -7.71
CA ASP A 51 -9.60 1.21 -7.22
C ASP A 51 -8.61 1.30 -6.04
N GLY A 52 -7.52 0.52 -6.09
CA GLY A 52 -6.49 0.52 -5.04
C GLY A 52 -6.88 -0.26 -3.78
N LEU A 53 -8.02 -0.95 -3.78
CA LEU A 53 -8.53 -1.70 -2.63
C LEU A 53 -8.57 -3.21 -2.91
N PRO A 54 -8.38 -4.06 -1.88
CA PRO A 54 -8.66 -5.49 -1.99
C PRO A 54 -10.08 -5.76 -2.52
N HIS A 55 -10.17 -6.56 -3.57
CA HIS A 55 -11.41 -6.97 -4.23
C HIS A 55 -11.34 -8.46 -4.61
N GLY A 56 -12.46 -9.08 -4.96
CA GLY A 56 -12.49 -10.45 -5.48
C GLY A 56 -11.89 -11.48 -4.52
N PHE A 57 -11.27 -12.54 -5.02
CA PHE A 57 -10.61 -13.55 -4.18
C PHE A 57 -9.16 -13.17 -3.88
N GLY A 58 -8.77 -13.35 -2.62
CA GLY A 58 -7.40 -13.12 -2.21
C GLY A 58 -7.11 -13.54 -0.77
N LYS A 59 -5.86 -13.28 -0.37
CA LYS A 59 -5.27 -13.65 0.90
C LYS A 59 -4.72 -12.41 1.60
N LEU A 60 -5.27 -12.10 2.77
CA LEU A 60 -4.75 -11.08 3.68
C LEU A 60 -3.83 -11.71 4.72
N THR A 61 -2.58 -11.26 4.79
CA THR A 61 -1.59 -11.69 5.78
C THR A 61 -1.60 -10.72 6.96
N ILE A 62 -2.06 -11.21 8.12
CA ILE A 62 -2.15 -10.42 9.36
C ILE A 62 -0.80 -10.37 10.08
N SER A 63 -0.07 -11.48 10.04
CA SER A 63 1.27 -11.70 10.60
C SER A 63 1.92 -12.89 9.90
N LYS A 64 3.19 -13.19 10.21
CA LYS A 64 3.97 -14.27 9.59
C LYS A 64 3.23 -15.61 9.49
N ASP A 65 2.48 -15.98 10.53
CA ASP A 65 1.81 -17.29 10.64
C ASP A 65 0.28 -17.21 10.61
N LYS A 66 -0.30 -16.01 10.41
CA LYS A 66 -1.75 -15.80 10.40
C LYS A 66 -2.19 -15.08 9.15
N TYR A 67 -3.13 -15.70 8.45
CA TYR A 67 -3.73 -15.14 7.24
C TYR A 67 -5.23 -15.45 7.19
N ILE A 68 -5.95 -14.68 6.38
CA ILE A 68 -7.35 -14.90 6.01
C ILE A 68 -7.40 -15.03 4.49
N GLU A 69 -7.99 -16.11 3.99
CA GLU A 69 -8.34 -16.28 2.58
C GLU A 69 -9.84 -16.08 2.42
N GLY A 70 -10.27 -15.37 1.38
CA GLY A 70 -11.68 -15.06 1.23
C GLY A 70 -12.01 -14.21 0.01
N ARG A 71 -13.29 -13.87 -0.10
CA ARG A 71 -13.81 -12.87 -1.05
C ARG A 71 -13.82 -11.49 -0.38
N TRP A 72 -13.31 -10.49 -1.09
CA TRP A 72 -13.14 -9.11 -0.67
C TRP A 72 -13.95 -8.19 -1.58
N GLU A 73 -14.47 -7.11 -1.03
CA GLU A 73 -15.15 -6.07 -1.79
C GLU A 73 -14.86 -4.71 -1.14
N LYS A 74 -14.21 -3.82 -1.88
CA LYS A 74 -13.83 -2.47 -1.42
C LYS A 74 -13.04 -2.51 -0.11
N GLY A 75 -12.07 -3.42 -0.03
CA GLY A 75 -11.22 -3.60 1.16
C GLY A 75 -11.86 -4.40 2.29
N ILE A 76 -13.14 -4.77 2.19
CA ILE A 76 -13.87 -5.47 3.24
C ILE A 76 -13.96 -6.96 2.91
N LEU A 77 -13.64 -7.82 3.88
CA LEU A 77 -13.85 -9.26 3.78
C LEU A 77 -15.35 -9.59 3.81
N ILE A 78 -15.84 -10.21 2.75
CA ILE A 78 -17.25 -10.59 2.60
C ILE A 78 -17.48 -12.06 2.94
N GLU A 79 -16.55 -12.94 2.58
CA GLU A 79 -16.67 -14.37 2.83
C GLU A 79 -15.30 -14.99 3.11
N GLU A 80 -15.15 -15.63 4.27
CA GLU A 80 -13.96 -16.43 4.58
C GLU A 80 -14.03 -17.80 3.92
N LYS A 81 -12.96 -18.19 3.25
CA LYS A 81 -12.77 -19.54 2.72
C LYS A 81 -12.52 -20.50 3.88
N LYS A 82 -13.55 -21.24 4.28
CA LYS A 82 -13.41 -22.35 5.24
C LYS A 82 -12.73 -23.54 4.56
N LYS A 83 -11.75 -24.13 5.26
CA LYS A 83 -11.12 -25.39 4.86
C LYS A 83 -12.05 -26.57 5.08
#